data_AF-D1CTT7-F1
#
_entry.id   AF-D1CTT7-F1
#
_cell.length_a   1.000
_cell.length_b   1.000
_cell.length_c   1.000
_cell.angle_alpha   90.00
_cell.angle_beta   90.00
_cell.angle_gamma   90.00
#
_symmetry.space_group_name_H-M   'P 1'
#
loop_
_entity.id
_entity.type
_entity.pdbx_description
1 polymer ?
#
loop_
_entity_poly.entity_id
_entity_poly.type
_entity_poly.pdbx_seq_one_letter_code
_entity_poly.pdbx_strand_id
1 'polypeptide(L)' 'MDVNIDSVRNVDLTIEKRLHVSRMEIVDSGRRRRFSNEAKLAIVAESYSAPRQVTATARRHGITRFQLNDRRKA' A
#
# COMPACT_ATOMS: atom_id res chain seq x y z
N MET A 1 40.91 -16.52 -26.43
CA MET A 1 40.11 -15.84 -25.40
C MET A 1 38.75 -15.61 -26.01
N ASP A 2 37.81 -16.40 -25.53
CA ASP A 2 36.40 -16.39 -25.87
C ASP A 2 35.77 -15.03 -25.53
N VAL A 3 34.86 -14.54 -26.37
CA VAL A 3 33.41 -14.54 -26.11
C VAL A 3 32.73 -14.04 -27.39
N ASN A 4 32.02 -14.92 -28.07
CA ASN A 4 30.88 -14.55 -28.90
C ASN A 4 29.63 -14.71 -28.01
N ILE A 5 28.81 -13.68 -27.90
CA ILE A 5 27.40 -13.86 -27.57
C ILE A 5 26.58 -12.96 -28.50
N ASP A 6 26.22 -13.55 -29.63
CA ASP A 6 25.24 -13.05 -30.56
C ASP A 6 23.93 -12.65 -29.85
N SER A 7 23.26 -11.64 -30.41
CA SER A 7 21.84 -11.34 -30.19
C SER A 7 21.47 -10.55 -28.92
N VAL A 8 21.97 -9.31 -28.81
CA VAL A 8 21.32 -8.28 -27.99
C VAL A 8 20.05 -7.80 -28.71
N ARG A 9 18.99 -8.62 -28.66
CA ARG A 9 17.66 -8.18 -29.09
C ARG A 9 17.16 -7.14 -28.10
N ASN A 10 17.02 -5.92 -28.60
CA ASN A 10 16.26 -4.85 -27.97
C ASN A 10 14.84 -5.31 -27.64
N VAL A 11 14.47 -5.32 -26.36
CA VAL A 11 13.07 -5.16 -25.93
C VAL A 11 13.06 -4.27 -24.69
N ASP A 12 12.81 -2.99 -24.96
CA ASP A 12 12.03 -2.04 -24.16
C ASP A 12 12.08 -2.17 -22.62
N LEU A 13 13.00 -1.43 -22.00
CA LEU A 13 13.10 -1.30 -20.55
C LEU A 13 12.15 -0.20 -20.01
N THR A 14 10.92 -0.13 -20.51
CA THR A 14 9.91 0.78 -19.95
C THR A 14 9.20 0.11 -18.76
N ILE A 15 9.50 0.63 -17.55
CA ILE A 15 8.54 0.79 -16.44
C ILE A 15 8.13 -0.48 -15.65
N GLU A 16 8.47 -1.69 -16.07
CA GLU A 16 8.05 -2.93 -15.38
C GLU A 16 8.93 -3.37 -14.19
N LYS A 17 9.82 -2.52 -13.64
CA LYS A 17 10.35 -2.78 -12.29
C LYS A 17 9.38 -2.27 -11.24
N ARG A 18 8.15 -2.76 -11.29
CA ARG A 18 7.26 -2.83 -10.13
C ARG A 18 8.09 -3.53 -9.05
N LEU A 19 8.56 -2.72 -8.10
CA LEU A 19 9.22 -3.17 -6.88
C LEU A 19 8.41 -4.35 -6.36
N HIS A 20 8.94 -5.56 -6.55
CA HIS A 20 8.43 -6.77 -5.95
C HIS A 20 8.49 -6.54 -4.45
N VAL A 21 7.38 -6.11 -3.85
CA VAL A 21 7.22 -6.11 -2.41
C VAL A 21 6.99 -7.56 -2.03
N SER A 22 8.08 -8.32 -1.94
CA SER A 22 8.09 -9.61 -1.25
C SER A 22 7.53 -9.36 0.14
N ARG A 23 6.62 -10.25 0.58
CA ARG A 23 5.81 -10.16 1.80
C ARG A 23 6.68 -9.81 3.00
N MET A 24 6.81 -8.52 3.27
CA MET A 24 7.43 -8.02 4.49
C MET A 24 6.47 -8.42 5.60
N GLU A 25 6.89 -9.44 6.37
CA GLU A 25 6.37 -9.69 7.70
C GLU A 25 6.19 -8.34 8.38
N ILE A 26 5.03 -8.12 9.00
CA ILE A 26 4.71 -6.85 9.66
C ILE A 26 5.65 -6.73 10.84
N VAL A 27 6.87 -6.24 10.58
CA VAL A 27 7.79 -5.81 11.62
C VAL A 27 7.05 -4.69 12.32
N ASP A 28 6.90 -4.83 13.63
CA ASP A 28 6.51 -3.79 14.57
C ASP A 28 7.55 -2.65 14.50
N SER A 29 7.58 -1.98 13.33
CA SER A 29 8.42 -0.84 13.04
C SER A 29 7.67 0.35 13.60
N GLY A 30 7.91 0.58 14.89
CA GLY A 30 7.47 1.76 15.59
C GLY A 30 7.49 3.01 14.69
N ARG A 31 6.42 3.79 14.81
CA ARG A 31 6.12 5.10 14.18
C ARG A 31 5.61 5.13 12.74
N ARG A 32 5.74 4.10 11.88
CA ARG A 32 5.17 4.15 10.51
C ARG A 32 4.35 2.91 10.14
N ARG A 33 3.13 2.85 10.65
CA ARG A 33 2.14 1.82 10.28
C ARG A 33 1.86 1.87 8.76
N ARG A 34 2.22 0.81 8.04
CA ARG A 34 1.88 0.61 6.63
C ARG A 34 0.56 -0.16 6.52
N PHE A 35 -0.36 0.34 5.70
CA PHE A 35 -1.61 -0.35 5.39
C PHE A 35 -1.55 -0.89 3.96
N SER A 36 -1.88 -2.17 3.78
CA SER A 36 -2.19 -2.71 2.46
C SER A 36 -3.41 -2.00 1.86
N ASN A 37 -3.59 -2.09 0.54
CA ASN A 37 -4.75 -1.48 -0.11
C ASN A 37 -6.06 -2.09 0.39
N GLU A 38 -6.10 -3.42 0.57
CA GLU A 38 -7.22 -4.13 1.16
C GLU A 38 -7.53 -3.64 2.59
N ALA A 39 -6.50 -3.48 3.43
CA ALA A 39 -6.70 -2.94 4.78
C ALA A 39 -7.25 -1.51 4.75
N LYS A 40 -6.79 -0.66 3.83
CA LYS A 40 -7.37 0.70 3.67
C LYS A 40 -8.85 0.63 3.32
N LEU A 41 -9.25 -0.26 2.40
CA LEU A 41 -10.64 -0.43 1.98
C LEU A 41 -11.52 -0.95 3.13
N ALA A 42 -11.04 -1.95 3.87
CA ALA A 42 -11.74 -2.48 5.04
C ALA A 42 -11.99 -1.38 6.09
N ILE A 43 -10.98 -0.55 6.38
CA ILE A 43 -11.10 0.58 7.31
C ILE A 43 -12.12 1.61 6.82
N VAL A 44 -12.12 1.91 5.52
CA VAL A 44 -13.10 2.83 4.92
C VAL A 44 -14.51 2.25 5.02
N ALA A 45 -14.71 0.98 4.68
CA ALA A 45 -16.00 0.30 4.81
C ALA A 45 -16.52 0.29 6.25
N GLU A 46 -15.66 -0.08 7.21
CA GLU A 46 -15.99 -0.06 8.65
C GLU A 46 -16.48 1.31 9.09
N SER A 47 -15.84 2.38 8.59
CA SER A 47 -16.20 3.74 8.97
C SER A 47 -17.60 4.16 8.49
N TYR A 48 -18.15 3.51 7.46
CA TYR A 48 -19.52 3.75 6.97
C TYR A 48 -20.58 2.88 7.65
N SER A 49 -20.19 1.95 8.53
CA SER A 49 -21.11 1.02 9.19
C SER A 49 -22.18 1.70 10.07
N ALA A 50 -21.91 2.91 10.58
CA ALA A 50 -22.89 3.68 11.35
C ALA A 50 -22.60 5.20 11.31
N PRO A 51 -23.60 6.04 11.63
CA PRO A 51 -23.39 7.48 11.77
C PRO A 51 -22.28 7.80 12.78
N ARG A 52 -21.46 8.81 12.48
CA ARG A 52 -20.42 9.36 13.38
C ARG A 52 -19.29 8.38 13.78
N GLN A 53 -19.12 7.27 13.06
CA GLN A 53 -18.08 6.24 13.30
C GLN A 53 -16.64 6.68 12.95
N VAL A 54 -16.46 7.70 12.10
CA VAL A 54 -15.13 8.13 11.57
C VAL A 54 -14.05 8.20 12.66
N THR A 55 -14.34 8.91 13.76
CA THR A 55 -13.37 9.12 14.83
C THR A 55 -13.06 7.84 15.60
N ALA A 56 -14.07 6.98 15.82
CA ALA A 56 -13.89 5.70 16.50
C ALA A 56 -13.03 4.74 15.66
N THR A 57 -13.34 4.61 14.37
CA THR A 57 -12.58 3.81 13.42
C THR A 57 -11.15 4.33 13.28
N ALA A 58 -10.95 5.64 13.14
CA ALA A 58 -9.62 6.24 13.04
C ALA A 58 -8.75 5.94 14.27
N ARG A 59 -9.31 6.05 15.49
CA ARG A 59 -8.61 5.72 16.74
C ARG A 59 -8.26 4.24 16.83
N ARG A 60 -9.17 3.34 16.46
CA ARG A 60 -8.96 1.88 16.45
C ARG A 60 -7.77 1.49 15.58
N HIS A 61 -7.64 2.13 14.40
CA HIS A 61 -6.57 1.86 13.44
C HIS A 61 -5.32 2.75 13.64
N GLY A 62 -5.35 3.67 14.60
CA GLY A 62 -4.27 4.61 14.89
C GLY A 62 -3.91 5.52 13.71
N ILE A 63 -4.93 5.99 13.00
CA ILE A 63 -4.84 7.02 11.96
C ILE A 63 -5.60 8.26 12.42
N THR A 64 -5.34 9.41 11.81
CA THR A 64 -6.12 10.62 12.12
C THR A 64 -7.47 10.60 11.42
N ARG A 65 -8.46 11.30 11.98
CA ARG A 65 -9.77 11.48 11.32
C ARG A 65 -9.64 12.11 9.92
N PHE A 66 -8.64 12.98 9.73
CA PHE A 66 -8.38 13.66 8.47
C PHE A 66 -7.86 12.69 7.41
N GLN A 67 -6.92 11.81 7.78
CA GLN A 67 -6.44 10.76 6.88
C GLN A 67 -7.57 9.81 6.46
N LEU A 68 -8.50 9.50 7.37
CA LEU A 68 -9.64 8.66 7.04
C LEU A 68 -10.64 9.37 6.11
N ASN A 69 -10.92 10.65 6.34
CA ASN A 69 -11.79 11.44 5.47
C ASN A 69 -11.19 11.66 4.08
N ASP A 70 -9.87 11.80 3.97
CA ASP A 70 -9.18 11.88 2.69
C ASP A 70 -9.37 10.59 1.87
N ARG A 71 -9.17 9.43 2.50
CA ARG A 71 -9.39 8.11 1.87
C ARG A 71 -10.84 7.87 1.43
N ARG A 72 -11.81 8.49 2.09
CA ARG A 72 -13.25 8.38 1.73
C ARG A 72 -13.62 9.14 0.46
N LYS A 73 -12.79 10.09 0.02
CA LYS A 73 -13.02 10.92 -1.17
C LYS A 73 -12.40 10.31 -2.43
N ALA A 74 -11.45 9.39 -2.27
CA ALA A 74 -10.80 8.65 -3.34
C ALA A 74 -11.67 7.47 -3.79
#